data_AF-A0A7S4K9L3-F1
#
_entry.id   AF-A0A7S4K9L3-F1
#
_cell.length_a   1.000
_cell.length_b   1.000
_cell.length_c   1.000
_cell.angle_alpha   90.00
_cell.angle_beta   90.00
_cell.angle_gamma   90.00
#
_symmetry.space_group_name_H-M   'P 1'
#
loop_
_entity.id
_entity.type
_entity.pdbx_description
1 polymer ?
#
loop_
_entity_poly.entity_id
_entity_poly.type
_entity_poly.pdbx_seq_one_letter_code
_entity_poly.pdbx_strand_id
1 'polypeptide(L)'
;MAQRAGAKHGRVTLLTVLAATAALTAQRHISHSSRVAANFTRVDMALAGSAASTSVGHVTNTWEKLLKQQAHRANGDFPVEAFLHAVEVQSKASQALGRFMLLICRCDDTNVKKIREGWERHSRPRSLRALAEAEKRSGVQDGPGRLVDSATLSLLWATRMQAFWLGILEELADITSHVHMPEHATAVVYKTTVEPYHGRIMRGLFKTALRALPSKSEMLHRLAPDGAAVGTPPPEHLVADLKRCVQVTSRVIAVLRAMLKELGLSDSRQI
;
A
#
# COMPACT_ATOMS: atom_id res chain seq x y z
N MET A 1 -12.20 9.60 43.13
CA MET A 1 -12.15 10.47 41.95
C MET A 1 -10.69 10.70 41.55
N ALA A 2 -10.17 9.95 40.58
CA ALA A 2 -9.01 10.34 39.76
C ALA A 2 -8.71 9.23 38.74
N GLN A 3 -8.80 9.55 37.45
CA GLN A 3 -7.98 9.05 36.34
C GLN A 3 -8.76 9.19 35.02
N ARG A 4 -8.52 10.28 34.28
CA ARG A 4 -8.69 10.36 32.82
C ARG A 4 -7.73 11.41 32.27
N ALA A 5 -6.49 11.01 32.04
CA ALA A 5 -5.53 11.79 31.25
C ALA A 5 -4.61 10.83 30.50
N GLY A 6 -5.02 10.42 29.29
CA GLY A 6 -4.22 9.47 28.50
C GLY A 6 -4.86 9.04 27.19
N ALA A 7 -5.39 9.96 26.38
CA ALA A 7 -5.95 9.60 25.06
C ALA A 7 -5.75 10.65 23.95
N LYS A 8 -5.02 11.73 24.19
CA LYS A 8 -4.88 12.85 23.22
C LYS A 8 -3.62 12.79 22.34
N HIS A 9 -2.64 11.93 22.62
CA HIS A 9 -1.34 11.94 21.94
C HIS A 9 -1.25 11.08 20.65
N GLY A 10 -2.20 10.17 20.40
CA GLY A 10 -2.14 9.26 19.22
C GLY A 10 -2.76 9.80 17.93
N ARG A 11 -3.60 10.86 17.99
CA ARG A 11 -4.24 11.46 16.80
C ARG A 11 -3.29 12.36 16.00
N VAL A 12 -2.23 12.85 16.64
CA VAL A 12 -1.31 13.83 16.07
C VAL A 12 -0.38 13.18 15.05
N THR A 13 0.18 12.00 15.32
CA THR A 13 1.30 11.47 14.52
C THR A 13 0.95 11.10 13.06
N LEU A 14 -0.24 10.56 12.77
CA LEU A 14 -0.62 10.16 11.40
C LEU A 14 -1.09 11.36 10.55
N LEU A 15 -1.86 12.27 11.15
CA LEU A 15 -2.29 13.53 10.53
C LEU A 15 -1.09 14.46 10.30
N THR A 16 -0.12 14.52 11.23
CA THR A 16 1.07 15.35 11.09
C THR A 16 2.01 14.86 10.00
N VAL A 17 2.19 13.54 9.81
CA VAL A 17 3.03 13.00 8.73
C VAL A 17 2.40 13.21 7.35
N LEU A 18 1.08 13.00 7.22
CA LEU A 18 0.36 13.19 5.96
C LEU A 18 0.16 14.68 5.60
N ALA A 19 -0.13 15.54 6.59
CA ALA A 19 -0.26 16.99 6.39
C ALA A 19 1.09 17.67 6.13
N ALA A 20 2.16 17.30 6.85
CA ALA A 20 3.50 17.86 6.60
C ALA A 20 4.04 17.45 5.23
N THR A 21 3.76 16.22 4.78
CA THR A 21 4.15 15.74 3.45
C THR A 21 3.46 16.50 2.32
N ALA A 22 2.16 16.73 2.43
CA ALA A 22 1.41 17.43 1.40
C ALA A 22 1.73 18.93 1.36
N ALA A 23 1.97 19.56 2.51
CA ALA A 23 2.44 20.96 2.57
C ALA A 23 3.82 21.12 1.92
N LEU A 24 4.76 20.21 2.18
CA LEU A 24 6.11 20.23 1.57
C LEU A 24 6.11 19.98 0.06
N THR A 25 5.13 19.23 -0.45
CA THR A 25 5.00 18.93 -1.89
C THR A 25 4.41 20.12 -2.66
N ALA A 26 3.57 20.93 -2.01
CA ALA A 26 3.03 22.17 -2.60
C ALA A 26 4.04 23.33 -2.60
N GLN A 27 5.07 23.29 -1.74
CA GLN A 27 5.94 24.45 -1.46
C GLN A 27 7.33 24.39 -2.11
N ARG A 28 7.73 23.27 -2.71
CA ARG A 28 9.01 23.12 -3.43
C ARG A 28 8.83 23.06 -4.94
N HIS A 29 8.28 24.14 -5.50
CA HIS A 29 8.69 24.60 -6.82
C HIS A 29 10.11 25.19 -6.67
N ILE A 30 11.03 24.79 -7.55
CA ILE A 30 12.39 25.31 -7.76
C ILE A 30 13.52 24.62 -6.95
N SER A 31 14.49 24.09 -7.72
CA SER A 31 15.87 23.66 -7.40
C SER A 31 16.17 22.45 -6.48
N HIS A 32 16.32 21.25 -7.08
CA HIS A 32 17.51 20.37 -6.98
C HIS A 32 17.25 19.00 -7.65
N SER A 33 17.78 18.76 -8.86
CA SER A 33 17.45 17.57 -9.67
C SER A 33 18.63 16.82 -10.31
N SER A 34 19.88 16.96 -9.85
CA SER A 34 21.01 16.27 -10.53
C SER A 34 21.68 15.14 -9.74
N ARG A 35 21.59 15.10 -8.40
CA ARG A 35 22.39 14.16 -7.59
C ARG A 35 21.73 12.82 -7.25
N VAL A 36 20.40 12.72 -7.29
CA VAL A 36 19.68 11.46 -6.95
C VAL A 36 19.63 10.49 -8.13
N ALA A 37 19.72 10.99 -9.37
CA ALA A 37 19.65 10.17 -10.58
C ALA A 37 20.86 9.24 -10.77
N ALA A 38 22.03 9.59 -10.24
CA ALA A 38 23.28 8.86 -10.48
C ALA A 38 23.44 7.57 -9.64
N ASN A 39 22.70 7.43 -8.53
CA ASN A 39 22.76 6.22 -7.69
C ASN A 39 21.72 5.15 -8.07
N PHE A 40 20.75 5.49 -8.94
CA PHE A 40 19.69 4.57 -9.36
C PHE A 40 20.15 3.57 -10.44
N THR A 41 21.08 3.96 -11.32
CA THR A 41 21.49 3.17 -12.49
C THR A 41 22.30 1.91 -12.19
N ARG A 42 22.82 1.74 -10.97
CA ARG A 42 23.79 0.66 -10.67
C ARG A 42 23.17 -0.60 -10.06
N VAL A 43 21.93 -0.51 -9.55
CA VAL A 43 21.27 -1.64 -8.89
C VAL A 43 20.43 -2.48 -9.87
N ASP A 44 19.98 -1.89 -10.98
CA ASP A 44 19.13 -2.57 -11.97
C ASP A 44 19.88 -3.60 -12.85
N MET A 45 21.22 -3.52 -12.94
CA MET A 45 22.01 -4.45 -13.76
C MET A 45 22.17 -5.86 -13.17
N ALA A 46 21.85 -6.09 -11.89
CA ALA A 46 22.14 -7.36 -11.22
C ALA A 46 21.01 -8.41 -11.28
N LEU A 47 19.85 -8.10 -11.89
CA LEU A 47 18.67 -8.98 -11.90
C LEU A 47 18.31 -9.57 -13.28
N ALA A 48 19.15 -9.36 -14.30
CA ALA A 48 18.90 -9.77 -15.68
C ALA A 48 19.18 -11.26 -15.97
N GLY A 49 18.49 -12.17 -15.27
CA GLY A 49 18.69 -13.63 -15.39
C GLY A 49 17.43 -14.47 -15.66
N SER A 50 16.28 -13.85 -15.91
CA SER A 50 15.02 -14.52 -16.28
C SER A 50 14.21 -13.54 -17.12
N ALA A 51 13.51 -14.02 -18.16
CA ALA A 51 12.69 -13.21 -19.09
C ALA A 51 12.14 -11.94 -18.43
N ALA A 52 12.59 -10.77 -18.92
CA ALA A 52 12.51 -9.46 -18.25
C ALA A 52 11.20 -9.27 -17.48
N SER A 53 11.20 -9.55 -16.17
CA SER A 53 10.01 -9.37 -15.36
C SER A 53 9.81 -7.90 -15.08
N THR A 54 8.63 -7.40 -15.44
CA THR A 54 8.25 -6.02 -15.14
C THR A 54 8.30 -5.76 -13.64
N SER A 55 8.31 -4.49 -13.23
CA SER A 55 8.20 -4.12 -11.82
C SER A 55 6.94 -4.75 -11.18
N VAL A 56 5.84 -4.83 -11.92
CA VAL A 56 4.60 -5.52 -11.52
C VAL A 56 4.78 -7.03 -11.46
N GLY A 57 5.55 -7.63 -12.37
CA GLY A 57 5.91 -9.04 -12.34
C GLY A 57 6.68 -9.41 -11.06
N HIS A 58 7.62 -8.57 -10.64
CA HIS A 58 8.30 -8.74 -9.35
C HIS A 58 7.34 -8.68 -8.16
N VAL A 59 6.42 -7.70 -8.13
CA VAL A 59 5.40 -7.60 -7.09
C VAL A 59 4.52 -8.87 -7.06
N THR A 60 4.03 -9.29 -8.23
CA THR A 60 3.23 -10.51 -8.41
C THR A 60 3.93 -11.72 -7.81
N ASN A 61 5.21 -11.92 -8.14
CA ASN A 61 6.01 -13.04 -7.62
C ASN A 61 6.12 -13.04 -6.09
N THR A 62 6.21 -11.87 -5.46
CA THR A 62 6.24 -11.78 -3.99
C THR A 62 4.90 -12.15 -3.35
N TRP A 63 3.79 -11.69 -3.91
CA TRP A 63 2.45 -12.03 -3.43
C TRP A 63 2.10 -13.51 -3.66
N GLU A 64 2.50 -14.09 -4.79
CA GLU A 64 2.34 -15.52 -5.05
C GLU A 64 3.10 -16.39 -4.05
N LYS A 65 4.36 -16.04 -3.76
CA LYS A 65 5.16 -16.72 -2.74
C LYS A 65 4.46 -16.65 -1.37
N LEU A 66 3.91 -15.50 -1.02
CA LEU A 66 3.16 -15.31 0.22
C LEU A 66 1.91 -16.20 0.30
N LEU A 67 1.12 -16.27 -0.78
CA LEU A 67 -0.05 -17.15 -0.86
C LEU A 67 0.32 -18.64 -0.77
N LYS A 68 1.39 -19.06 -1.45
CA LYS A 68 1.88 -20.45 -1.39
C LYS A 68 2.26 -20.84 0.04
N GLN A 69 2.87 -19.94 0.80
CA GLN A 69 3.22 -20.18 2.21
C GLN A 69 1.99 -20.31 3.12
N GLN A 70 0.85 -19.73 2.72
CA GLN A 70 -0.41 -19.78 3.48
C GLN A 70 -1.28 -21.01 3.14
N ALA A 71 -1.12 -21.63 1.98
CA ALA A 71 -2.06 -22.62 1.42
C ALA A 71 -2.39 -23.81 2.34
N HIS A 72 -1.52 -24.13 3.30
CA HIS A 72 -1.70 -25.23 4.26
C HIS A 72 -1.91 -24.76 5.70
N ARG A 73 -2.34 -23.51 5.89
CA ARG A 73 -2.41 -22.85 7.20
C ARG A 73 -3.76 -22.16 7.42
N ALA A 74 -4.01 -21.75 8.68
CA ALA A 74 -5.20 -20.97 9.02
C ALA A 74 -5.25 -19.63 8.24
N ASN A 75 -6.45 -19.05 8.12
CA ASN A 75 -6.65 -17.78 7.42
C ASN A 75 -5.75 -16.68 7.99
N GLY A 76 -4.97 -16.03 7.14
CA GLY A 76 -4.10 -14.90 7.54
C GLY A 76 -2.82 -15.30 8.27
N ASP A 77 -2.47 -16.59 8.29
CA ASP A 77 -1.23 -17.10 8.87
C ASP A 77 0.01 -16.87 7.96
N PHE A 78 0.11 -15.66 7.41
CA PHE A 78 1.23 -15.23 6.57
C PHE A 78 2.47 -14.95 7.44
N PRO A 79 3.68 -15.39 7.03
CA PRO A 79 4.91 -14.99 7.71
C PRO A 79 5.06 -13.47 7.70
N VAL A 80 5.30 -12.86 8.88
CA VAL A 80 5.34 -11.40 9.03
C VAL A 80 6.38 -10.78 8.10
N GLU A 81 7.59 -11.31 8.10
CA GLU A 81 8.69 -10.80 7.29
C GLU A 81 8.43 -10.91 5.78
N ALA A 82 7.83 -12.02 5.33
CA ALA A 82 7.47 -12.20 3.92
C ALA A 82 6.40 -11.20 3.48
N PHE A 83 5.41 -10.92 4.34
CA PHE A 83 4.41 -9.89 4.07
C PHE A 83 5.03 -8.49 4.01
N LEU A 84 5.88 -8.13 4.98
CA LEU A 84 6.55 -6.82 4.98
C LEU A 84 7.39 -6.62 3.71
N HIS A 85 8.14 -7.64 3.33
CA HIS A 85 8.92 -7.61 2.09
C HIS A 85 8.04 -7.43 0.84
N ALA A 86 6.89 -8.11 0.76
CA ALA A 86 5.96 -7.94 -0.36
C ALA A 86 5.40 -6.50 -0.44
N VAL A 87 5.03 -5.90 0.70
CA VAL A 87 4.59 -4.50 0.78
C VAL A 87 5.72 -3.54 0.37
N GLU A 88 6.95 -3.76 0.82
CA GLU A 88 8.12 -2.95 0.46
C GLU A 88 8.43 -3.02 -1.05
N VAL A 89 8.38 -4.21 -1.66
CA VAL A 89 8.57 -4.40 -3.11
C VAL A 89 7.46 -3.68 -3.89
N GLN A 90 6.21 -3.77 -3.44
CA GLN A 90 5.10 -3.04 -4.07
C GLN A 90 5.22 -1.52 -3.92
N SER A 91 5.61 -1.03 -2.75
CA SER A 91 5.85 0.40 -2.51
C SER A 91 6.89 0.92 -3.50
N LYS A 92 8.01 0.20 -3.67
CA LYS A 92 9.04 0.54 -4.67
C LYS A 92 8.49 0.57 -6.09
N ALA A 93 7.74 -0.45 -6.52
CA ALA A 93 7.13 -0.48 -7.85
C ALA A 93 6.14 0.68 -8.06
N SER A 94 5.39 1.05 -7.02
CA SER A 94 4.45 2.16 -7.06
C SER A 94 5.11 3.52 -7.31
N GLN A 95 6.37 3.71 -6.91
CA GLN A 95 7.10 4.97 -7.17
C GLN A 95 7.26 5.25 -8.67
N ALA A 96 7.28 4.21 -9.51
CA ALA A 96 7.35 4.36 -10.96
C ALA A 96 6.13 5.12 -11.52
N LEU A 97 4.97 5.07 -10.87
CA LEU A 97 3.77 5.77 -11.33
C LEU A 97 3.80 7.29 -11.06
N GLY A 98 4.87 7.79 -10.42
CA GLY A 98 5.15 9.22 -10.29
C GLY A 98 4.99 9.78 -8.88
N ARG A 99 5.20 11.10 -8.77
CA ARG A 99 5.32 11.80 -7.47
C ARG A 99 4.11 11.67 -6.56
N PHE A 100 2.90 11.54 -7.12
CA PHE A 100 1.69 11.30 -6.32
C PHE A 100 1.82 10.03 -5.47
N MET A 101 2.40 8.96 -6.02
CA MET A 101 2.54 7.70 -5.30
C MET A 101 3.46 7.80 -4.09
N LEU A 102 4.29 8.85 -3.98
CA LEU A 102 5.13 9.05 -2.79
C LEU A 102 4.29 9.21 -1.52
N LEU A 103 3.08 9.76 -1.62
CA LEU A 103 2.17 9.83 -0.47
C LEU A 103 1.76 8.43 0.02
N ILE A 104 1.45 7.54 -0.93
CA ILE A 104 1.07 6.15 -0.68
C ILE A 104 2.27 5.36 -0.16
N CYS A 105 3.44 5.52 -0.78
CA CYS A 105 4.67 4.88 -0.35
C CYS A 105 5.05 5.26 1.09
N ARG A 106 4.90 6.54 1.47
CA ARG A 106 5.14 6.96 2.87
C ARG A 106 4.13 6.36 3.86
N CYS A 107 2.90 6.12 3.41
CA CYS A 107 1.90 5.41 4.22
C CYS A 107 2.35 3.97 4.44
N ASP A 108 2.77 3.28 3.39
CA ASP A 108 3.32 1.93 3.45
C ASP A 108 4.57 1.87 4.34
N ASP A 109 5.51 2.79 4.20
CA ASP A 109 6.73 2.85 5.04
C ASP A 109 6.38 2.99 6.52
N THR A 110 5.43 3.88 6.85
CA THR A 110 4.93 4.05 8.22
C THR A 110 4.29 2.77 8.76
N ASN A 111 3.46 2.12 7.95
CA ASN A 111 2.76 0.90 8.34
C ASN A 111 3.74 -0.26 8.53
N VAL A 112 4.66 -0.46 7.58
CA VAL A 112 5.73 -1.48 7.64
C VAL A 112 6.57 -1.29 8.89
N LYS A 113 7.02 -0.05 9.16
CA LYS A 113 7.78 0.27 10.37
C LYS A 113 7.03 -0.13 11.63
N LYS A 114 5.76 0.27 11.77
CA LYS A 114 4.96 -0.03 12.96
C LYS A 114 4.64 -1.52 13.12
N ILE A 115 4.38 -2.22 12.02
CA ILE A 115 4.21 -3.68 12.06
C ILE A 115 5.49 -4.34 12.54
N ARG A 116 6.65 -3.93 12.02
CA ARG A 116 7.96 -4.45 12.43
C ARG A 116 8.26 -4.18 13.90
N GLU A 117 8.01 -2.95 14.37
CA GLU A 117 8.18 -2.59 15.79
C GLU A 117 7.28 -3.41 16.72
N GLY A 118 6.01 -3.63 16.36
CA GLY A 118 5.12 -4.51 17.13
C GLY A 118 5.53 -5.97 17.06
N TRP A 119 6.00 -6.43 15.89
CA TRP A 119 6.52 -7.78 15.72
C TRP A 119 7.68 -8.07 16.67
N GLU A 120 8.67 -7.17 16.74
CA GLU A 120 9.78 -7.26 17.69
C GLU A 120 9.30 -7.21 19.15
N ARG A 121 8.40 -6.28 19.48
CA ARG A 121 7.84 -6.13 20.84
C ARG A 121 7.15 -7.39 21.35
N HIS A 122 6.51 -8.16 20.45
CA HIS A 122 5.79 -9.39 20.80
C HIS A 122 6.64 -10.66 20.65
N SER A 123 7.98 -10.55 20.71
CA SER A 123 8.91 -11.68 20.59
C SER A 123 8.83 -12.39 19.24
N ARG A 124 8.66 -11.61 18.17
CA ARG A 124 8.71 -12.05 16.76
C ARG A 124 7.81 -13.26 16.47
N PRO A 125 6.50 -13.19 16.73
CA PRO A 125 5.58 -14.28 16.42
C PRO A 125 5.67 -14.68 14.94
N ARG A 126 5.48 -15.97 14.64
CA ARG A 126 5.77 -16.51 13.30
C ARG A 126 4.91 -15.93 12.17
N SER A 127 3.74 -15.36 12.49
CA SER A 127 2.78 -14.91 11.48
C SER A 127 2.01 -13.65 11.87
N LEU A 128 1.35 -13.04 10.89
CA LEU A 128 0.48 -11.88 11.10
C LEU A 128 -0.72 -12.21 12.01
N ARG A 129 -1.31 -13.40 11.89
CA ARG A 129 -2.34 -13.87 12.82
C ARG A 129 -1.82 -13.94 14.25
N ALA A 130 -0.68 -14.60 14.45
CA ALA A 130 -0.08 -14.74 15.78
C ALA A 130 0.31 -13.38 16.38
N LEU A 131 0.76 -12.43 15.56
CA LEU A 131 1.00 -11.05 15.96
C LEU A 131 -0.28 -10.33 16.39
N ALA A 132 -1.34 -10.41 15.59
CA ALA A 132 -2.62 -9.78 15.89
C ALA A 132 -3.26 -10.35 17.15
N GLU A 133 -3.17 -11.66 17.37
CA GLU A 133 -3.61 -12.32 18.60
C GLU A 133 -2.77 -11.91 19.82
N ALA A 134 -1.45 -11.75 19.66
CA ALA A 134 -0.59 -11.27 20.72
C ALA A 134 -0.95 -9.84 21.13
N GLU A 135 -1.14 -8.92 20.18
CA GLU A 135 -1.60 -7.56 20.47
C GLU A 135 -3.00 -7.53 21.07
N LYS A 136 -3.91 -8.40 20.61
CA LYS A 136 -5.23 -8.57 21.22
C LYS A 136 -5.14 -8.96 22.70
N ARG A 137 -4.31 -9.95 23.03
CA ARG A 137 -4.06 -10.36 24.44
C ARG A 137 -3.42 -9.24 25.27
N SER A 138 -2.62 -8.39 24.64
CA SER A 138 -1.99 -7.23 25.30
C SER A 138 -2.88 -5.98 25.38
N GLY A 139 -4.15 -6.06 24.99
CA GLY A 139 -5.11 -4.97 25.20
C GLY A 139 -5.11 -3.90 24.10
N VAL A 140 -4.92 -4.27 22.83
CA VAL A 140 -4.93 -3.33 21.70
C VAL A 140 -6.31 -2.70 21.39
N GLN A 141 -7.39 -3.20 21.99
CA GLN A 141 -8.75 -2.69 21.78
C GLN A 141 -9.07 -1.57 22.78
N ASP A 142 -9.40 -0.37 22.25
CA ASP A 142 -9.85 0.80 23.02
C ASP A 142 -11.37 0.96 22.89
N GLY A 143 -12.09 -0.07 23.36
CA GLY A 143 -13.53 -0.22 23.25
C GLY A 143 -13.98 -0.96 21.98
N PRO A 144 -15.31 -1.14 21.80
CA PRO A 144 -15.86 -1.90 20.68
C PRO A 144 -15.45 -1.32 19.33
N GLY A 145 -14.77 -2.12 18.51
CA GLY A 145 -14.41 -1.76 17.14
C GLY A 145 -13.38 -0.63 17.01
N ARG A 146 -12.57 -0.39 18.03
CA ARG A 146 -11.53 0.65 18.02
C ARG A 146 -10.18 0.10 18.47
N LEU A 147 -9.15 0.37 17.68
CA LEU A 147 -7.78 -0.03 17.98
C LEU A 147 -6.96 1.16 18.46
N VAL A 148 -6.07 0.90 19.43
CA VAL A 148 -4.98 1.83 19.75
C VAL A 148 -3.90 1.79 18.67
N ASP A 149 -2.99 2.75 18.73
CA ASP A 149 -1.83 2.77 17.84
C ASP A 149 -0.98 1.51 18.03
N SER A 150 -0.88 0.68 16.99
CA SER A 150 -0.41 -0.72 17.09
C SER A 150 0.03 -1.28 15.73
N ALA A 151 0.69 -2.44 15.75
CA ALA A 151 1.01 -3.19 14.53
C ALA A 151 -0.26 -3.66 13.82
N THR A 152 -1.28 -4.08 14.55
CA THR A 152 -2.58 -4.54 14.02
C THR A 152 -3.33 -3.41 13.35
N LEU A 153 -3.38 -2.21 13.96
CA LEU A 153 -3.96 -1.04 13.31
C LEU A 153 -3.17 -0.68 12.04
N SER A 154 -1.84 -0.79 12.07
CA SER A 154 -0.98 -0.55 10.91
C SER A 154 -1.17 -1.60 9.80
N LEU A 155 -1.40 -2.86 10.15
CA LEU A 155 -1.75 -3.94 9.21
C LEU A 155 -3.12 -3.69 8.56
N LEU A 156 -4.10 -3.21 9.33
CA LEU A 156 -5.40 -2.81 8.80
C LEU A 156 -5.26 -1.65 7.79
N TRP A 157 -4.45 -0.63 8.11
CA TRP A 157 -4.19 0.49 7.20
C TRP A 157 -3.42 0.06 5.96
N ALA A 158 -2.38 -0.77 6.10
CA ALA A 158 -1.69 -1.37 4.96
C ALA A 158 -2.71 -2.09 4.06
N THR A 159 -3.55 -2.95 4.60
CA THR A 159 -4.57 -3.70 3.83
C THR A 159 -5.55 -2.77 3.07
N ARG A 160 -5.85 -1.58 3.60
CA ARG A 160 -6.68 -0.57 2.91
C ARG A 160 -5.95 0.10 1.76
N MET A 161 -4.69 0.49 1.98
CA MET A 161 -3.86 1.10 0.93
C MET A 161 -3.55 0.12 -0.19
N GLN A 162 -3.35 -1.16 0.15
CA GLN A 162 -3.22 -2.25 -0.81
C GLN A 162 -4.48 -2.39 -1.68
N ALA A 163 -5.67 -2.25 -1.10
CA ALA A 163 -6.91 -2.26 -1.87
C ALA A 163 -7.08 -1.02 -2.76
N PHE A 164 -6.64 0.16 -2.31
CA PHE A 164 -6.59 1.35 -3.14
C PHE A 164 -5.67 1.13 -4.35
N TRP A 165 -4.46 0.62 -4.14
CA TRP A 165 -3.52 0.33 -5.22
C TRP A 165 -4.04 -0.75 -6.18
N LEU A 166 -4.69 -1.80 -5.65
CA LEU A 166 -5.33 -2.84 -6.45
C LEU A 166 -6.35 -2.25 -7.44
N GLY A 167 -7.20 -1.31 -7.00
CA GLY A 167 -8.18 -0.67 -7.89
C GLY A 167 -7.53 0.15 -9.02
N ILE A 168 -6.35 0.72 -8.79
CA ILE A 168 -5.56 1.36 -9.86
C ILE A 168 -5.04 0.30 -10.84
N LEU A 169 -4.51 -0.82 -10.33
CA LEU A 169 -4.03 -1.91 -11.20
C LEU A 169 -5.13 -2.59 -12.00
N GLU A 170 -6.32 -2.77 -11.42
CA GLU A 170 -7.50 -3.30 -12.12
C GLU A 170 -7.81 -2.46 -13.36
N GLU A 171 -7.82 -1.14 -13.21
CA GLU A 171 -8.04 -0.22 -14.32
C GLU A 171 -6.90 -0.27 -15.34
N LEU A 172 -5.64 -0.39 -14.91
CA LEU A 172 -4.51 -0.55 -15.83
C LEU A 172 -4.55 -1.89 -16.59
N ALA A 173 -5.05 -2.95 -15.96
CA ALA A 173 -5.13 -4.30 -16.55
C ALA A 173 -6.23 -4.40 -17.63
N ASP A 174 -7.26 -3.54 -17.55
CA ASP A 174 -8.29 -3.43 -18.57
C ASP A 174 -7.83 -2.55 -19.72
N ILE A 175 -7.12 -3.11 -20.69
CA ILE A 175 -6.64 -2.37 -21.86
C ILE A 175 -7.76 -1.83 -22.78
N THR A 176 -9.00 -2.27 -22.59
CA THR A 176 -10.15 -1.81 -23.39
C THR A 176 -10.82 -0.56 -22.80
N SER A 177 -10.55 -0.28 -21.53
CA SER A 177 -11.09 0.90 -20.86
C SER A 177 -10.33 2.18 -21.25
N HIS A 178 -11.10 3.23 -21.55
CA HIS A 178 -10.62 4.56 -21.92
C HIS A 178 -10.86 5.63 -20.84
N VAL A 179 -10.97 5.23 -19.57
CA VAL A 179 -11.27 6.19 -18.50
C VAL A 179 -10.16 7.22 -18.32
N HIS A 180 -10.56 8.42 -17.91
CA HIS A 180 -9.63 9.41 -17.41
C HIS A 180 -9.15 9.01 -16.00
N MET A 181 -7.90 8.53 -15.91
CA MET A 181 -7.36 7.89 -14.71
C MET A 181 -7.46 8.73 -13.43
N PRO A 182 -7.15 10.05 -13.40
CA PRO A 182 -7.35 10.86 -12.20
C PRO A 182 -8.80 10.91 -11.70
N GLU A 183 -9.76 10.98 -12.63
CA GLU A 183 -11.19 11.00 -12.30
C GLU A 183 -11.66 9.65 -11.81
N HIS A 184 -11.28 8.56 -12.50
CA HIS A 184 -11.62 7.20 -12.10
C HIS A 184 -11.05 6.87 -10.70
N ALA A 185 -9.77 7.19 -10.48
CA ALA A 185 -9.11 6.99 -9.20
C ALA A 185 -9.81 7.74 -8.06
N THR A 186 -10.35 8.93 -8.35
CA THR A 186 -11.08 9.75 -7.36
C THR A 186 -12.51 9.28 -7.13
N ALA A 187 -13.26 9.03 -8.20
CA ALA A 187 -14.70 8.77 -8.14
C ALA A 187 -15.04 7.32 -7.80
N VAL A 188 -14.15 6.38 -8.15
CA VAL A 188 -14.37 4.94 -8.00
C VAL A 188 -13.41 4.35 -6.97
N VAL A 189 -12.10 4.37 -7.25
CA VAL A 189 -11.12 3.64 -6.44
C VAL A 189 -11.03 4.22 -5.02
N TYR A 190 -10.80 5.53 -4.90
CA TYR A 190 -10.71 6.21 -3.61
C TYR A 190 -12.00 6.08 -2.79
N LYS A 191 -13.15 6.29 -3.44
CA LYS A 191 -14.48 6.26 -2.83
C LYS A 191 -14.82 4.92 -2.19
N THR A 192 -14.44 3.82 -2.83
CA THR A 192 -14.77 2.46 -2.41
C THR A 192 -13.75 1.86 -1.44
N THR A 193 -12.53 2.40 -1.37
CA THR A 193 -11.44 1.82 -0.59
C THR A 193 -11.11 2.60 0.68
N VAL A 194 -10.57 3.81 0.55
CA VAL A 194 -9.98 4.57 1.67
C VAL A 194 -10.81 5.75 2.12
N GLU A 195 -11.65 6.34 1.25
CA GLU A 195 -12.52 7.48 1.59
C GLU A 195 -13.40 7.26 2.84
N PRO A 196 -14.00 6.07 3.07
CA PRO A 196 -14.84 5.83 4.25
C PRO A 196 -14.11 6.07 5.58
N TYR A 197 -12.78 5.92 5.58
CA TYR A 197 -11.91 6.03 6.74
C TYR A 197 -11.18 7.38 6.82
N HIS A 198 -11.39 8.28 5.88
CA HIS A 198 -10.84 9.63 5.91
C HIS A 198 -11.89 10.63 6.41
N GLY A 199 -11.50 11.49 7.34
CA GLY A 199 -12.23 12.70 7.71
C GLY A 199 -12.13 13.78 6.64
N ARG A 200 -12.87 14.88 6.82
CA ARG A 200 -13.00 15.95 5.81
C ARG A 200 -11.65 16.48 5.29
N ILE A 201 -10.68 16.69 6.19
CA ILE A 201 -9.35 17.22 5.84
C ILE A 201 -8.61 16.21 4.94
N MET A 202 -8.51 14.95 5.38
CA MET A 202 -7.84 13.90 4.62
C MET A 202 -8.51 13.64 3.27
N ARG A 203 -9.83 13.73 3.19
CA ARG A 203 -10.55 13.64 1.90
C ARG A 203 -10.15 14.74 0.93
N GLY A 204 -10.09 15.99 1.38
CA GLY A 204 -9.66 17.11 0.54
C GLY A 204 -8.23 16.92 0.04
N LEU A 205 -7.33 16.54 0.95
CA LEU A 205 -5.92 16.32 0.62
C LEU A 205 -5.71 15.22 -0.41
N PHE A 206 -6.35 14.06 -0.19
CA PHE A 206 -6.20 12.91 -1.07
C PHE A 206 -6.80 13.16 -2.45
N LYS A 207 -7.98 13.80 -2.53
CA LYS A 207 -8.61 14.18 -3.82
C LYS A 207 -7.74 15.16 -4.60
N THR A 208 -7.16 16.15 -3.94
CA THR A 208 -6.23 17.09 -4.59
C THR A 208 -5.01 16.36 -5.12
N ALA A 209 -4.45 15.44 -4.33
CA ALA A 209 -3.28 14.66 -4.74
C ALA A 209 -3.60 13.75 -5.95
N LEU A 210 -4.78 13.12 -5.99
CA LEU A 210 -5.20 12.25 -7.10
C LEU A 210 -5.31 12.98 -8.45
N ARG A 211 -5.54 14.30 -8.46
CA ARG A 211 -5.52 15.10 -9.70
C ARG A 211 -4.14 15.13 -10.36
N ALA A 212 -3.08 14.80 -9.62
CA ALA A 212 -1.72 14.72 -10.14
C ALA A 212 -1.35 13.31 -10.65
N LEU A 213 -2.30 12.37 -10.69
CA LEU A 213 -2.07 11.08 -11.34
C LEU A 213 -1.80 11.28 -12.84
N PRO A 214 -0.85 10.55 -13.44
CA PRO A 214 -0.67 10.57 -14.88
C PRO A 214 -1.88 9.94 -15.60
N SER A 215 -1.92 10.10 -16.93
CA SER A 215 -2.86 9.36 -17.76
C SER A 215 -2.60 7.85 -17.67
N LYS A 216 -3.60 7.05 -18.03
CA LYS A 216 -3.48 5.59 -18.09
C LYS A 216 -2.33 5.13 -18.99
N SER A 217 -2.18 5.74 -20.18
CA SER A 217 -1.10 5.42 -21.13
C SER A 217 0.28 5.74 -20.56
N GLU A 218 0.42 6.89 -19.88
CA GLU A 218 1.66 7.28 -19.22
C GLU A 218 2.01 6.33 -18.07
N MET A 219 1.02 5.93 -17.27
CA MET A 219 1.22 4.95 -16.19
C MET A 219 1.67 3.59 -16.72
N LEU A 220 1.05 3.09 -17.80
CA LEU A 220 1.46 1.84 -18.45
C LEU A 220 2.89 1.91 -18.99
N HIS A 221 3.24 3.03 -19.64
CA HIS A 221 4.60 3.24 -20.15
C HIS A 221 5.64 3.23 -19.02
N ARG A 222 5.35 3.86 -17.87
CA ARG A 222 6.27 3.85 -16.72
C ARG A 222 6.43 2.49 -16.06
N LEU A 223 5.46 1.59 -16.18
CA LEU A 223 5.54 0.23 -15.63
C LEU A 223 6.33 -0.74 -16.53
N ALA A 224 6.49 -0.40 -17.82
CA ALA A 224 7.34 -1.11 -18.77
C ALA A 224 8.19 -0.09 -19.55
N PRO A 225 9.22 0.52 -18.93
CA PRO A 225 10.04 1.55 -19.57
C PRO A 225 10.83 1.05 -20.78
N ASP A 226 11.11 -0.25 -20.85
CA ASP A 226 11.70 -0.92 -22.03
C ASP A 226 10.65 -1.20 -23.13
N GLY A 227 9.40 -0.84 -22.87
CA GLY A 227 8.26 -0.96 -23.77
C GLY A 227 8.10 0.23 -24.72
N ALA A 228 7.18 0.06 -25.66
CA ALA A 228 6.93 1.01 -26.74
C ALA A 228 6.52 2.42 -26.24
N ALA A 229 6.63 3.41 -27.14
CA ALA A 229 6.42 4.82 -26.84
C ALA A 229 5.04 5.12 -26.21
N VAL A 230 4.94 6.19 -25.44
CA VAL A 230 3.66 6.66 -24.87
C VAL A 230 2.60 6.78 -25.98
N GLY A 231 1.45 6.12 -25.79
CA GLY A 231 0.35 6.10 -26.76
C GLY A 231 0.30 4.85 -27.65
N THR A 232 1.30 3.98 -27.59
CA THR A 232 1.24 2.64 -28.18
C THR A 232 0.60 1.64 -27.21
N PRO A 233 0.05 0.51 -27.72
CA PRO A 233 -0.44 -0.57 -26.85
C PRO A 233 0.66 -1.07 -25.90
N PRO A 234 0.33 -1.35 -24.62
CA PRO A 234 1.31 -1.91 -23.69
C PRO A 234 1.77 -3.31 -24.15
N PRO A 235 3.00 -3.72 -23.83
CA PRO A 235 3.46 -5.07 -24.12
C PRO A 235 2.54 -6.14 -23.50
N GLU A 236 2.26 -7.22 -24.21
CA GLU A 236 1.35 -8.29 -23.75
C GLU A 236 1.76 -8.87 -22.39
N HIS A 237 3.06 -9.01 -22.15
CA HIS A 237 3.60 -9.52 -20.89
C HIS A 237 3.30 -8.58 -19.70
N LEU A 238 3.30 -7.26 -19.90
CA LEU A 238 2.90 -6.30 -18.85
C LEU A 238 1.42 -6.48 -18.50
N VAL A 239 0.55 -6.64 -19.50
CA VAL A 239 -0.88 -6.86 -19.28
C VAL A 239 -1.13 -8.17 -18.54
N ALA A 240 -0.39 -9.22 -18.91
CA ALA A 240 -0.43 -10.50 -18.19
C ALA A 240 0.05 -10.35 -16.74
N ASP A 241 1.14 -9.62 -16.49
CA ASP A 241 1.64 -9.31 -15.14
C ASP A 241 0.62 -8.53 -14.31
N LEU A 242 0.00 -7.49 -14.87
CA LEU A 242 -1.04 -6.71 -14.20
C LEU A 242 -2.23 -7.58 -13.79
N LYS A 243 -2.77 -8.39 -14.72
CA LYS A 243 -3.88 -9.31 -14.44
C LYS A 243 -3.54 -10.32 -13.35
N ARG A 244 -2.35 -10.91 -13.41
CA ARG A 244 -1.87 -11.83 -12.37
C ARG A 244 -1.72 -11.11 -11.03
N CYS A 245 -1.12 -9.92 -11.02
CA CYS A 245 -0.95 -9.11 -9.82
C CYS A 245 -2.29 -8.82 -9.14
N VAL A 246 -3.29 -8.38 -9.92
CA VAL A 246 -4.65 -8.11 -9.45
C VAL A 246 -5.25 -9.35 -8.78
N GLN A 247 -5.14 -10.51 -9.43
CA GLN A 247 -5.66 -11.78 -8.89
C GLN A 247 -4.98 -12.19 -7.59
N VAL A 248 -3.65 -12.06 -7.48
CA VAL A 248 -2.93 -12.54 -6.30
C VAL A 248 -3.07 -11.56 -5.13
N THR A 249 -2.99 -10.26 -5.39
CA THR A 249 -3.12 -9.21 -4.35
C THR A 249 -4.54 -9.18 -3.78
N SER A 250 -5.57 -9.32 -4.63
CA SER A 250 -6.97 -9.39 -4.16
C SER A 250 -7.22 -10.56 -3.19
N ARG A 251 -6.64 -11.74 -3.47
CA ARG A 251 -6.72 -12.91 -2.58
C ARG A 251 -6.03 -12.66 -1.23
N VAL A 252 -4.83 -12.07 -1.23
CA VAL A 252 -4.12 -11.72 0.01
C VAL A 252 -4.95 -10.74 0.85
N ILE A 253 -5.48 -9.67 0.23
CA ILE A 253 -6.33 -8.68 0.89
C ILE A 253 -7.58 -9.35 1.49
N ALA A 254 -8.25 -10.23 0.73
CA ALA A 254 -9.44 -10.94 1.20
C ALA A 254 -9.14 -11.79 2.45
N VAL A 255 -8.04 -12.54 2.43
CA VAL A 255 -7.58 -13.34 3.57
C VAL A 255 -7.28 -12.47 4.79
N LEU A 256 -6.54 -11.36 4.63
CA LEU A 256 -6.20 -10.47 5.73
C LEU A 256 -7.44 -9.81 6.35
N ARG A 257 -8.37 -9.35 5.52
CA ARG A 257 -9.64 -8.78 5.97
C ARG A 257 -10.48 -9.80 6.74
N ALA A 258 -10.56 -11.03 6.24
CA ALA A 258 -11.28 -12.11 6.91
C ALA A 258 -10.67 -12.42 8.28
N MET A 259 -9.34 -12.55 8.36
CA MET A 259 -8.61 -12.75 9.62
C MET A 259 -8.87 -11.61 10.62
N LEU A 260 -8.71 -10.35 10.21
CA LEU A 260 -8.94 -9.21 11.10
C LEU A 260 -10.40 -9.13 11.58
N LYS A 261 -11.37 -9.48 10.72
CA LYS A 261 -12.78 -9.55 11.08
C LYS A 261 -13.04 -10.68 12.09
N GLU A 262 -12.53 -11.87 11.85
CA GLU A 262 -12.63 -13.04 12.73
C GLU A 262 -12.09 -12.74 14.13
N LEU A 263 -10.94 -12.05 14.21
CA LEU A 263 -10.33 -11.67 15.48
C LEU A 263 -11.05 -10.50 16.18
N GLY A 264 -12.05 -9.87 15.55
CA GLY A 264 -12.72 -8.67 16.06
C GLY A 264 -11.82 -7.43 16.04
N LEU A 265 -10.80 -7.41 15.18
CA LEU A 265 -9.78 -6.37 15.05
C LEU A 265 -10.03 -5.47 13.83
N SER A 266 -11.31 -5.18 13.57
CA SER A 266 -11.73 -4.19 12.59
C SER A 266 -11.89 -2.82 13.26
N ASP A 267 -11.52 -1.74 12.57
CA ASP A 267 -11.67 -0.37 13.07
C ASP A 267 -12.18 0.55 11.95
N SER A 268 -13.42 1.02 12.03
CA SER A 268 -14.06 1.88 11.01
C SER A 268 -13.92 3.39 11.27
N ARG A 269 -13.04 3.81 12.19
CA ARG A 269 -12.79 5.21 12.52
C ARG A 269 -12.35 6.02 11.31
N GLN A 270 -12.86 7.24 11.23
CA GLN A 270 -12.30 8.28 10.36
C GLN A 270 -11.09 8.96 11.00
N ILE A 271 -10.01 9.10 10.24
CA ILE A 271 -8.80 9.85 10.59
C ILE A 271 -8.79 11.25 10.00
#